data_AF-A0A7H8NQV6-F1
#
_entry.id   AF-A0A7H8NQV6-F1
#
_cell.length_a   1.000
_cell.length_b   1.000
_cell.length_c   1.000
_cell.angle_alpha   90.00
_cell.angle_beta   90.00
_cell.angle_gamma   90.00
#
_symmetry.space_group_name_H-M   'P 1'
#
loop_
_entity.id
_entity.type
_entity.pdbx_description
1 polymer ?
#
loop_
_entity_poly.entity_id
_entity_poly.type
_entity_poly.pdbx_seq_one_letter_code
_entity_poly.pdbx_strand_id
1 'polypeptide(L)'
;MKFAPVVLSSLLFVAASACAQAPVECPSLPASSGLQWQQQAQSGFLICRAATGDGREVLSLMLSQRDPGIPLTRSLRQEKGSFAGESMYWYQPDLGGQQPPGYAERRISVVKLDKGRYAQIALYPDSSQELGALQQLAQGMNLTPSAVADGR
;
A
#
# COMPACT_ATOMS: atom_id res chain seq x y z
N MET A 1 71.14 25.56 13.09
CA MET A 1 70.45 24.42 13.75
C MET A 1 69.22 25.02 14.43
N LYS A 2 67.97 24.63 14.18
CA LYS A 2 67.42 23.27 14.28
C LYS A 2 66.02 23.27 13.61
N PHE A 3 65.80 22.35 12.67
CA PHE A 3 64.51 22.10 12.02
C PHE A 3 63.60 21.32 12.97
N ALA A 4 62.29 21.61 12.97
CA ALA A 4 61.28 20.74 13.57
C ALA A 4 60.05 20.63 12.64
N PRO A 5 59.44 19.44 12.50
CA PRO A 5 58.66 19.06 11.32
C PRO A 5 57.16 19.28 11.52
N VAL A 6 56.49 19.71 10.44
CA VAL A 6 55.03 19.79 10.34
C VAL A 6 54.50 18.41 9.97
N VAL A 7 53.79 17.75 10.89
CA VAL A 7 53.10 16.48 10.64
C VAL A 7 51.72 16.80 10.07
N LEU A 8 51.56 16.56 8.77
CA LEU A 8 50.32 16.72 8.03
C LEU A 8 49.52 15.41 8.12
N SER A 9 48.55 15.33 9.04
CA SER A 9 47.63 14.18 9.14
C SER A 9 46.51 14.30 8.11
N SER A 10 46.64 13.57 7.01
CA SER A 10 45.60 13.40 5.98
C SER A 10 44.48 12.49 6.51
N LEU A 11 43.31 13.08 6.80
CA LEU A 11 42.07 12.34 7.08
C LEU A 11 41.50 11.79 5.77
N LEU A 12 41.65 10.48 5.55
CA LEU A 12 40.96 9.75 4.48
C LEU A 12 39.49 9.56 4.88
N PHE A 13 38.60 10.37 4.29
CA PHE A 13 37.16 10.15 4.35
C PHE A 13 36.80 8.92 3.50
N VAL A 14 36.49 7.80 4.17
CA VAL A 14 35.83 6.67 3.54
C VAL A 14 34.40 7.10 3.20
N ALA A 15 34.12 7.33 1.92
CA ALA A 15 32.77 7.53 1.43
C ALA A 15 32.00 6.22 1.62
N ALA A 16 31.25 6.11 2.72
CA ALA A 16 30.27 5.05 2.88
C ALA A 16 29.19 5.26 1.81
N SER A 17 29.14 4.36 0.84
CA SER A 17 28.03 4.27 -0.11
C SER A 17 26.77 3.96 0.68
N ALA A 18 26.02 5.00 1.06
CA ALA A 18 24.67 4.83 1.56
C ALA A 18 23.87 4.19 0.42
N CYS A 19 23.56 2.89 0.53
CA CYS A 19 22.60 2.24 -0.34
C CYS A 19 21.27 2.96 -0.13
N ALA A 20 20.95 3.93 -0.99
CA ALA A 20 19.63 4.53 -1.06
C ALA A 20 18.66 3.40 -1.39
N GLN A 21 17.90 2.94 -0.39
CA GLN A 21 16.83 2.00 -0.63
C GLN A 21 15.86 2.67 -1.60
N ALA A 22 15.53 1.98 -2.70
CA ALA A 22 14.58 2.50 -3.67
C ALA A 22 13.30 2.94 -2.93
N PRO A 23 12.75 4.12 -3.24
CA PRO A 23 11.57 4.60 -2.55
C PRO A 23 10.44 3.56 -2.69
N VAL A 24 9.79 3.29 -1.56
CA VAL A 24 8.60 2.45 -1.50
C VAL A 24 7.45 3.31 -2.00
N GLU A 25 6.90 2.98 -3.16
CA GLU A 25 5.92 3.81 -3.87
C GLU A 25 4.59 3.08 -4.07
N CYS A 26 3.50 3.84 -4.11
CA CYS A 26 2.19 3.31 -4.49
C CYS A 26 2.20 2.74 -5.91
N PRO A 27 1.45 1.66 -6.18
CA PRO A 27 1.36 1.09 -7.52
C PRO A 27 0.79 2.11 -8.50
N SER A 28 1.13 2.03 -9.79
CA SER A 28 0.62 2.98 -10.78
C SER A 28 -0.91 2.89 -10.91
N LEU A 29 -1.59 4.05 -10.89
CA LEU A 29 -3.00 4.14 -11.29
C LEU A 29 -3.10 4.31 -12.82
N PRO A 30 -4.13 3.74 -13.47
CA PRO A 30 -4.42 4.04 -14.86
C PRO A 30 -4.66 5.53 -15.05
N ALA A 31 -4.06 6.14 -16.07
CA ALA A 31 -4.19 7.57 -16.35
C ALA A 31 -5.66 8.00 -16.56
N SER A 32 -6.49 7.12 -17.12
CA SER A 32 -7.91 7.35 -17.36
C SER A 32 -8.80 7.25 -16.11
N SER A 33 -8.26 6.87 -14.95
CA SER A 33 -9.05 6.70 -13.73
C SER A 33 -9.49 8.03 -13.10
N GLY A 34 -8.77 9.13 -13.38
CA GLY A 34 -9.00 10.41 -12.69
C GLY A 34 -8.67 10.37 -11.19
N LEU A 35 -7.99 9.32 -10.73
CA LEU A 35 -7.61 9.12 -9.33
C LEU A 35 -6.18 9.57 -9.07
N GLN A 36 -5.94 10.02 -7.84
CA GLN A 36 -4.63 10.45 -7.37
C GLN A 36 -4.30 9.76 -6.04
N TRP A 37 -3.07 9.29 -5.90
CA TRP A 37 -2.59 8.75 -4.64
C TRP A 37 -2.21 9.84 -3.66
N GLN A 38 -2.67 9.69 -2.42
CA GLN A 38 -2.04 10.26 -1.24
C GLN A 38 -1.22 9.15 -0.59
N GLN A 39 0.11 9.30 -0.64
CA GLN A 39 1.06 8.31 -0.15
C GLN A 39 1.54 8.65 1.26
N GLN A 40 1.56 7.66 2.14
CA GLN A 40 2.22 7.73 3.45
C GLN A 40 3.10 6.49 3.64
N ALA A 41 4.42 6.69 3.60
CA ALA A 41 5.39 5.63 3.83
C ALA A 41 5.98 5.73 5.24
N GLN A 42 6.11 4.60 5.93
CA GLN A 42 6.82 4.48 7.21
C GLN A 42 7.60 3.17 7.25
N SER A 43 8.41 2.99 8.29
CA SER A 43 9.13 1.73 8.48
C SER A 43 8.17 0.55 8.58
N GLY A 44 8.24 -0.37 7.62
CA GLY A 44 7.47 -1.62 7.60
C GLY A 44 6.05 -1.52 7.05
N PHE A 45 5.59 -0.33 6.61
CA PHE A 45 4.33 -0.20 5.89
C PHE A 45 4.25 1.01 4.95
N LEU A 46 3.42 0.87 3.91
CA LEU A 46 3.06 1.90 2.93
C LEU A 46 1.54 1.99 2.86
N ILE A 47 0.98 3.19 3.00
CA ILE A 47 -0.46 3.46 2.82
C ILE A 47 -0.63 4.33 1.57
N CYS A 48 -1.52 3.89 0.69
CA CYS A 48 -1.89 4.52 -0.56
C CYS A 48 -3.39 4.77 -0.54
N ARG A 49 -3.80 6.04 -0.50
CA ARG A 49 -5.21 6.45 -0.54
C ARG A 49 -5.52 7.09 -1.88
N ALA A 50 -6.30 6.41 -2.72
CA ALA A 50 -6.71 6.93 -4.00
C ALA A 50 -7.94 7.81 -3.79
N ALA A 51 -7.81 9.07 -4.14
CA ALA A 51 -8.89 10.03 -4.12
C ALA A 51 -9.26 10.48 -5.53
N THR A 52 -10.53 10.79 -5.73
CA THR A 52 -10.98 11.49 -6.94
C THR A 52 -10.52 12.95 -6.91
N GLY A 53 -10.64 13.66 -8.04
CA GLY A 53 -10.19 15.06 -8.16
C GLY A 53 -10.88 16.04 -7.20
N ASP A 54 -12.02 15.69 -6.62
CA ASP A 54 -12.71 16.48 -5.59
C ASP A 54 -12.24 16.17 -4.15
N GLY A 55 -11.33 15.21 -3.98
CA GLY A 55 -10.77 14.81 -2.69
C GLY A 55 -11.47 13.63 -2.00
N ARG A 56 -12.53 13.04 -2.58
CA ARG A 56 -13.19 11.85 -2.02
C ARG A 56 -12.29 10.62 -2.17
N GLU A 57 -11.91 10.02 -1.05
CA GLU A 57 -11.21 8.73 -1.02
C GLU A 57 -12.16 7.61 -1.47
N VAL A 58 -11.72 6.81 -2.44
CA VAL A 58 -12.50 5.71 -3.02
C VAL A 58 -11.83 4.35 -2.85
N LEU A 59 -10.51 4.34 -2.63
CA LEU A 59 -9.74 3.12 -2.40
C LEU A 59 -8.58 3.39 -1.46
N SER A 60 -8.39 2.51 -0.49
CA SER A 60 -7.20 2.45 0.36
C SER A 60 -6.46 1.14 0.14
N LEU A 61 -5.16 1.23 -0.06
CA LEU A 61 -4.24 0.10 -0.13
C LEU A 61 -3.16 0.29 0.94
N MET A 62 -3.08 -0.65 1.86
CA MET A 62 -1.99 -0.73 2.83
C MET A 62 -1.14 -1.96 2.53
N LEU A 63 0.16 -1.76 2.32
CA LEU A 63 1.16 -2.80 2.19
C LEU A 63 1.96 -2.86 3.49
N SER A 64 2.09 -4.05 4.09
CA SER A 64 2.75 -4.23 5.38
C SER A 64 3.59 -5.51 5.45
N GLN A 65 4.61 -5.50 6.30
CA GLN A 65 5.42 -6.69 6.62
C GLN A 65 4.80 -7.58 7.70
N ARG A 66 3.64 -7.20 8.23
CA ARG A 66 2.92 -7.91 9.29
C ARG A 66 1.45 -8.01 8.92
N ASP A 67 0.82 -9.09 9.36
CA ASP A 67 -0.61 -9.29 9.22
C ASP A 67 -1.36 -8.15 9.94
N PRO A 68 -2.29 -7.44 9.27
CA PRO A 68 -3.06 -6.37 9.91
C PRO A 68 -4.05 -6.90 10.97
N GLY A 69 -4.29 -8.22 11.05
CA GLY A 69 -5.14 -8.82 12.08
C GLY A 69 -6.62 -8.48 11.95
N ILE A 70 -7.07 -8.11 10.74
CA ILE A 70 -8.47 -7.74 10.48
C ILE A 70 -9.34 -9.00 10.40
N PRO A 71 -10.39 -9.12 11.22
CA PRO A 71 -11.28 -10.26 11.17
C PRO A 71 -12.14 -10.24 9.90
N LEU A 72 -11.93 -11.19 9.00
CA LEU A 72 -12.73 -11.38 7.78
C LEU A 72 -13.72 -12.54 7.96
N THR A 73 -14.84 -12.26 8.63
CA THR A 73 -15.84 -13.27 9.00
C THR A 73 -16.58 -13.81 7.77
N ARG A 74 -16.80 -15.13 7.72
CA ARG A 74 -17.41 -15.79 6.54
C ARG A 74 -18.83 -15.30 6.23
N SER A 75 -19.58 -14.83 7.24
CA SER A 75 -20.93 -14.28 7.08
C SER A 75 -20.95 -12.93 6.35
N LEU A 76 -19.84 -12.16 6.38
CA LEU A 76 -19.72 -10.88 5.68
C LEU A 76 -19.09 -11.01 4.30
N ARG A 77 -18.75 -12.24 3.87
CA ARG A 77 -18.18 -12.50 2.55
C ARG A 77 -19.14 -12.09 1.44
N GLN A 78 -18.60 -11.40 0.44
CA GLN A 78 -19.30 -10.93 -0.75
C GLN A 78 -18.71 -11.59 -2.01
N GLU A 79 -18.20 -10.80 -2.95
CA GLU A 79 -17.75 -11.26 -4.25
C GLU A 79 -16.40 -12.00 -4.18
N LYS A 80 -16.18 -12.92 -5.12
CA LYS A 80 -14.82 -13.42 -5.41
C LYS A 80 -14.03 -12.32 -6.11
N GLY A 81 -12.72 -12.28 -5.87
CA GLY A 81 -11.82 -11.37 -6.55
C GLY A 81 -10.41 -11.93 -6.62
N SER A 82 -9.51 -11.11 -7.15
CA SER A 82 -8.07 -11.37 -7.08
C SER A 82 -7.30 -10.06 -6.96
N PHE A 83 -6.10 -10.14 -6.40
CA PHE A 83 -5.19 -9.02 -6.26
C PHE A 83 -3.76 -9.53 -6.31
N ALA A 84 -2.89 -8.88 -7.10
CA ALA A 84 -1.49 -9.28 -7.27
C ALA A 84 -1.29 -10.77 -7.61
N GLY A 85 -2.20 -11.35 -8.40
CA GLY A 85 -2.17 -12.78 -8.78
C GLY A 85 -2.81 -13.74 -7.76
N GLU A 86 -3.09 -13.28 -6.54
CA GLU A 86 -3.69 -14.09 -5.49
C GLU A 86 -5.22 -14.05 -5.54
N SER A 87 -5.86 -15.21 -5.35
CA SER A 87 -7.31 -15.28 -5.22
C SER A 87 -7.76 -14.82 -3.84
N MET A 88 -8.83 -14.03 -3.78
CA MET A 88 -9.39 -13.53 -2.53
C MET A 88 -10.92 -13.48 -2.57
N TYR A 89 -11.50 -13.19 -1.41
CA TYR A 89 -12.89 -12.75 -1.33
C TYR A 89 -12.92 -11.32 -0.85
N TRP A 90 -13.85 -10.54 -1.37
CA TRP A 90 -14.26 -9.29 -0.78
C TRP A 90 -15.19 -9.56 0.39
N TYR A 91 -15.13 -8.71 1.40
CA TYR A 91 -15.98 -8.75 2.58
C TYR A 91 -16.63 -7.38 2.77
N GLN A 92 -17.87 -7.37 3.24
CA GLN A 92 -18.42 -6.16 3.84
C GLN A 92 -17.65 -5.88 5.14
N PRO A 93 -17.15 -4.65 5.37
CA PRO A 93 -16.35 -4.37 6.56
C PRO A 93 -17.22 -4.46 7.82
N ASP A 94 -16.73 -5.13 8.87
CA ASP A 94 -17.38 -5.08 10.18
C ASP A 94 -17.05 -3.75 10.87
N LEU A 95 -18.05 -2.88 11.00
CA LEU A 95 -17.93 -1.60 11.68
C LEU A 95 -18.63 -1.60 13.05
N GLY A 96 -18.77 -2.77 13.69
CA GLY A 96 -19.36 -2.89 15.03
C GLY A 96 -20.84 -2.46 15.06
N GLY A 97 -21.59 -2.83 14.03
CA GLY A 97 -23.01 -2.47 13.87
C GLY A 97 -23.28 -1.09 13.26
N GLN A 98 -22.24 -0.29 12.97
CA GLN A 98 -22.38 0.97 12.25
C GLN A 98 -22.63 0.72 10.76
N GLN A 99 -23.60 1.44 10.18
CA GLN A 99 -23.92 1.40 8.75
C GLN A 99 -23.93 2.83 8.18
N PRO A 100 -22.76 3.46 7.99
CA PRO A 100 -22.70 4.79 7.38
C PRO A 100 -23.26 4.77 5.94
N PRO A 101 -23.57 5.95 5.35
CA PRO A 101 -23.94 6.02 3.95
C PRO A 101 -22.95 5.29 3.03
N GLY A 102 -23.48 4.52 2.08
CA GLY A 102 -22.69 3.68 1.16
C GLY A 102 -22.10 2.41 1.78
N TYR A 103 -22.46 2.06 3.03
CA TYR A 103 -21.94 0.86 3.70
C TYR A 103 -22.24 -0.45 2.96
N ALA A 104 -23.37 -0.54 2.26
CA ALA A 104 -23.77 -1.74 1.52
C ALA A 104 -22.76 -2.09 0.41
N GLU A 105 -22.13 -1.08 -0.18
CA GLU A 105 -21.20 -1.22 -1.30
C GLU A 105 -19.73 -1.25 -0.83
N ARG A 106 -19.42 -0.86 0.41
CA ARG A 106 -18.05 -0.94 0.95
C ARG A 106 -17.51 -2.36 0.91
N ARG A 107 -16.23 -2.49 0.53
CA ARG A 107 -15.52 -3.77 0.55
C ARG A 107 -14.20 -3.64 1.27
N ILE A 108 -13.78 -4.74 1.90
CA ILE A 108 -12.45 -4.91 2.45
C ILE A 108 -11.94 -6.31 2.14
N SER A 109 -10.64 -6.45 1.94
CA SER A 109 -9.95 -7.73 1.94
C SER A 109 -8.52 -7.57 2.46
N VAL A 110 -7.94 -8.70 2.87
CA VAL A 110 -6.54 -8.82 3.26
C VAL A 110 -5.97 -10.00 2.48
N VAL A 111 -4.93 -9.73 1.72
CA VAL A 111 -4.25 -10.70 0.87
C VAL A 111 -2.85 -10.92 1.41
N LYS A 112 -2.50 -12.17 1.66
CA LYS A 112 -1.12 -12.54 1.97
C LYS A 112 -0.33 -12.59 0.66
N LEU A 113 0.70 -11.77 0.58
CA LEU A 113 1.66 -11.73 -0.52
C LEU A 113 2.88 -12.58 -0.18
N ASP A 114 3.78 -12.73 -1.16
CA ASP A 114 5.07 -13.39 -0.97
C ASP A 114 5.89 -12.81 0.19
N LYS A 115 6.76 -13.66 0.77
CA LYS A 115 7.71 -13.31 1.84
C LYS A 115 7.04 -12.80 3.12
N GLY A 116 5.82 -13.25 3.43
CA GLY A 116 5.13 -12.87 4.67
C GLY A 116 4.65 -11.42 4.69
N ARG A 117 4.41 -10.84 3.51
CA ARG A 117 3.91 -9.47 3.33
C ARG A 117 2.40 -9.51 3.12
N TYR A 118 1.74 -8.40 3.34
CA TYR A 118 0.28 -8.32 3.32
C TYR A 118 -0.19 -7.09 2.55
N ALA A 119 -1.28 -7.23 1.81
CA ALA A 119 -2.03 -6.14 1.23
C ALA A 119 -3.42 -6.10 1.86
N GLN A 120 -3.73 -5.01 2.55
CA GLN A 120 -5.10 -4.68 2.94
C GLN A 120 -5.66 -3.71 1.91
N ILE A 121 -6.84 -4.04 1.37
CA ILE A 121 -7.50 -3.24 0.34
C ILE A 121 -8.90 -2.91 0.85
N ALA A 122 -9.27 -1.64 0.88
CA ALA A 122 -10.60 -1.18 1.21
C ALA A 122 -11.15 -0.30 0.10
N LEU A 123 -12.42 -0.50 -0.25
CA LEU A 123 -13.14 0.24 -1.28
C LEU A 123 -14.28 1.05 -0.63
N TYR A 124 -14.40 2.30 -1.04
CA TYR A 124 -15.42 3.25 -0.58
C TYR A 124 -16.27 3.81 -1.74
N PRO A 125 -16.94 2.92 -2.50
CA PRO A 125 -17.81 3.33 -3.59
C PRO A 125 -19.05 4.08 -3.11
N ASP A 126 -19.58 4.94 -3.98
CA ASP A 126 -20.86 5.64 -3.82
C ASP A 126 -22.06 4.86 -4.41
N SER A 127 -21.76 3.82 -5.21
CA SER A 127 -22.74 3.07 -5.98
C SER A 127 -22.21 1.68 -6.35
N SER A 128 -23.12 0.75 -6.70
CA SER A 128 -22.73 -0.58 -7.17
C SER A 128 -21.95 -0.54 -8.49
N GLN A 129 -22.17 0.48 -9.32
CA GLN A 129 -21.40 0.69 -10.54
C GLN A 129 -19.96 1.10 -10.22
N GLU A 130 -19.78 2.07 -9.30
CA GLU A 130 -18.44 2.48 -8.85
C GLU A 130 -17.72 1.32 -8.14
N LEU A 131 -18.43 0.50 -7.36
CA LEU A 131 -17.88 -0.71 -6.75
C LEU A 131 -17.25 -1.64 -7.80
N GLY A 132 -17.99 -1.96 -8.86
CA GLY A 132 -17.49 -2.82 -9.94
C GLY A 132 -16.23 -2.25 -10.60
N ALA A 133 -16.22 -0.94 -10.86
CA ALA A 133 -15.05 -0.25 -11.44
C ALA A 133 -13.83 -0.29 -10.51
N LEU A 134 -14.02 -0.06 -9.21
CA LEU A 134 -12.95 -0.10 -8.21
C LEU A 134 -12.41 -1.52 -7.99
N GLN A 135 -13.27 -2.55 -8.06
CA GLN A 135 -12.82 -3.94 -8.01
C GLN A 135 -11.97 -4.31 -9.23
N GLN A 136 -12.37 -3.86 -10.43
CA GLN A 136 -11.58 -4.05 -11.65
C GLN A 136 -10.25 -3.29 -11.60
N LEU A 137 -10.27 -2.05 -11.11
CA LEU A 137 -9.05 -1.27 -10.86
C LEU A 137 -8.10 -2.03 -9.92
N ALA A 138 -8.62 -2.55 -8.80
CA ALA A 138 -7.82 -3.28 -7.84
C ALA A 138 -7.24 -4.57 -8.42
N GLN A 139 -8.04 -5.32 -9.17
CA GLN A 139 -7.59 -6.54 -9.85
C GLN A 139 -6.47 -6.27 -10.86
N GLY A 140 -6.53 -5.12 -11.56
CA GLY A 140 -5.53 -4.72 -12.56
C GLY A 140 -4.28 -4.06 -11.97
N MET A 141 -4.21 -3.81 -10.66
CA MET A 141 -3.03 -3.20 -10.05
C MET A 141 -1.84 -4.14 -10.08
N ASN A 142 -0.72 -3.63 -10.59
CA ASN A 142 0.56 -4.31 -10.52
C ASN A 142 1.39 -3.72 -9.38
N LEU A 143 1.75 -4.55 -8.40
CA LEU A 143 2.61 -4.12 -7.29
C LEU A 143 4.03 -3.98 -7.81
N THR A 144 4.66 -2.82 -7.60
CA THR A 144 6.08 -2.67 -7.91
C THR A 144 6.90 -3.54 -6.93
N PRO A 145 7.99 -4.19 -7.39
CA PRO A 145 8.83 -5.02 -6.51
C PRO A 145 9.37 -4.26 -5.28
N SER A 146 9.52 -2.94 -5.39
CA SER A 146 10.00 -2.01 -4.36
C SER A 146 8.91 -1.48 -3.42
N ALA A 147 7.61 -1.55 -3.79
CA ALA A 147 6.48 -1.15 -2.92
C ALA A 147 6.41 -1.95 -1.62
N VAL A 148 7.23 -3.00 -1.52
CA VAL A 148 7.43 -3.77 -0.31
C VAL A 148 8.92 -4.12 -0.20
N ALA A 149 9.76 -3.10 -0.04
CA ALA A 149 11.21 -3.24 0.09
C ALA A 149 11.59 -4.33 1.11
N ASP A 150 12.62 -5.10 0.75
CA ASP A 150 13.05 -6.32 1.42
C ASP A 150 13.25 -6.10 2.93
N GLY A 151 12.58 -6.93 3.74
CA GLY A 151 13.08 -7.25 5.06
C GLY A 151 14.38 -8.02 4.90
N ARG A 152 15.51 -7.32 5.01
CA ARG A 152 16.81 -7.93 5.33
C ARG A 152 17.03 -7.89 6.82
#